data_AF-A0A942IWR2-F1
#
_entry.id   AF-A0A942IWR2-F1
#
_cell.length_a   1.000
_cell.length_b   1.000
_cell.length_c   1.000
_cell.angle_alpha   90.00
_cell.angle_beta   90.00
_cell.angle_gamma   90.00
#
_symmetry.space_group_name_H-M   'P 1'
#
loop_
_entity.id
_entity.type
_entity.pdbx_description
1 polymer ?
#
loop_
_entity_poly.entity_id
_entity_poly.type
_entity_poly.pdbx_seq_one_letter_code
_entity_poly.pdbx_strand_id
1 'polypeptide(L)'
;MFSRFCLIPVLAFFIGGSAVAQSGTYYHDFIPTSSGYGIKAWNTGEEKHDFYSILEKTDEKGRVVSLQFQKGDTALCPFLCYLESKINYSYPNDSTIVAEFLNCDGQPMEYWPCEAVWKVTYVLNKKGIIVSKKSQYFSDQRFLELNNLSDSSIAEMMMLNDSIILDTEVQSDWISGYELSYFKMAGKFPHGKDFNTENAGFYVEEKKAIDACLKEK
;
A
#
# COMPACT_ATOMS: atom_id res chain seq x y z
N MET A 1 -65.51 17.75 18.32
CA MET A 1 -65.17 18.49 17.09
C MET A 1 -63.68 18.75 17.09
N PHE A 2 -63.03 18.46 15.95
CA PHE A 2 -61.76 18.98 15.43
C PHE A 2 -61.17 20.19 16.20
N SER A 3 -59.87 20.43 16.37
CA SER A 3 -58.75 20.12 15.49
C SER A 3 -57.44 20.66 16.10
N ARG A 4 -56.36 19.89 15.89
CA ARG A 4 -55.01 20.32 15.46
C ARG A 4 -54.09 21.07 16.44
N PHE A 5 -53.11 20.31 16.92
CA PHE A 5 -51.68 20.59 16.91
C PHE A 5 -51.23 21.84 16.13
N CYS A 6 -50.35 22.63 16.74
CA CYS A 6 -49.27 23.31 16.02
C CYS A 6 -47.96 23.18 16.81
N LEU A 7 -47.21 22.14 16.43
CA LEU A 7 -45.77 21.98 16.65
C LEU A 7 -45.01 23.00 15.81
N ILE A 8 -44.08 23.77 16.37
CA ILE A 8 -42.90 24.30 15.65
C ILE A 8 -41.77 24.55 16.70
N PRO A 9 -40.48 24.44 16.37
CA PRO A 9 -39.70 23.20 16.43
C PRO A 9 -38.54 23.32 17.43
N VAL A 10 -38.22 22.24 18.15
CA VAL A 10 -36.91 22.11 18.80
C VAL A 10 -35.88 21.97 17.68
N LEU A 11 -35.07 23.01 17.50
CA LEU A 11 -33.93 23.03 16.59
C LEU A 11 -32.92 21.97 17.07
N ALA A 12 -33.12 20.72 16.62
CA ALA A 12 -32.13 19.68 16.77
C ALA A 12 -30.96 20.04 15.85
N PHE A 13 -29.98 20.74 16.41
CA PHE A 13 -28.65 20.88 15.85
C PHE A 13 -28.05 19.46 15.84
N PHE A 14 -28.35 18.70 14.79
CA PHE A 14 -27.55 17.54 14.42
C PHE A 14 -26.17 18.11 14.08
N ILE A 15 -25.31 18.18 15.09
CA ILE A 15 -23.87 18.21 14.89
C ILE A 15 -23.60 16.88 14.21
N GLY A 16 -23.63 16.89 12.87
CA GLY A 16 -23.06 15.85 12.06
C GLY A 16 -21.59 15.80 12.43
N GLY A 17 -21.29 14.96 13.42
CA GLY A 17 -19.94 14.57 13.74
C GLY A 17 -19.38 13.93 12.48
N SER A 18 -18.73 14.74 11.66
CA SER A 18 -17.75 14.23 10.73
C SER A 18 -16.76 13.52 11.64
N ALA A 19 -16.77 12.18 11.63
CA ALA A 19 -15.73 11.41 12.28
C ALA A 19 -14.43 11.89 11.65
N VAL A 20 -13.74 12.82 12.32
CA VAL A 20 -12.42 13.28 11.91
C VAL A 20 -11.58 12.02 12.01
N ALA A 21 -11.15 11.48 10.87
CA ALA A 21 -10.30 10.32 10.87
C ALA A 21 -9.05 10.69 11.70
N GLN A 22 -8.84 10.01 12.82
CA GLN A 22 -7.65 10.20 13.62
C GLN A 22 -6.57 9.31 13.04
N SER A 23 -5.34 9.81 12.91
CA SER A 23 -4.21 8.95 12.53
C SER A 23 -4.14 7.75 13.46
N GLY A 24 -4.07 6.55 12.90
CA GLY A 24 -4.13 5.29 13.65
C GLY A 24 -2.96 4.37 13.35
N THR A 25 -2.66 3.50 14.31
CA THR A 25 -1.71 2.40 14.18
C THR A 25 -2.48 1.10 14.42
N TYR A 26 -2.32 0.14 13.50
CA TYR A 26 -3.06 -1.12 13.51
C TYR A 26 -2.10 -2.30 13.29
N TYR A 27 -2.48 -3.44 13.85
CA TYR A 27 -1.69 -4.67 13.81
C TYR A 27 -2.48 -5.75 13.06
N HIS A 28 -1.82 -6.43 12.14
CA HIS A 28 -2.40 -7.50 11.35
C HIS A 28 -1.48 -8.72 11.40
N ASP A 29 -2.04 -9.90 11.58
CA ASP A 29 -1.26 -11.13 11.56
C ASP A 29 -1.09 -11.58 10.10
N PHE A 30 0.12 -12.02 9.75
CA PHE A 30 0.38 -12.64 8.45
C PHE A 30 1.20 -13.92 8.60
N ILE A 31 1.25 -14.69 7.52
CA ILE A 31 2.08 -15.89 7.41
C ILE A 31 2.99 -15.72 6.19
N PRO A 32 4.33 -15.82 6.35
CA PRO A 32 5.24 -15.92 5.22
C PRO A 32 4.96 -17.21 4.43
N THR A 33 4.95 -17.12 3.11
CA THR A 33 4.78 -18.25 2.20
C THR A 33 6.02 -18.44 1.33
N SER A 34 6.00 -19.43 0.44
CA SER A 34 7.07 -19.64 -0.53
C SER A 34 7.21 -18.50 -1.55
N SER A 35 6.24 -17.58 -1.62
CA SER A 35 6.20 -16.54 -2.66
C SER A 35 5.68 -15.19 -2.17
N GLY A 36 5.45 -14.99 -0.87
CA GLY A 36 4.91 -13.72 -0.37
C GLY A 36 4.42 -13.76 1.07
N TYR A 37 3.49 -12.86 1.37
CA TYR A 37 2.88 -12.70 2.69
C TYR A 37 1.38 -12.90 2.55
N GLY A 38 0.82 -13.88 3.28
CA GLY A 38 -0.62 -14.10 3.31
C GLY A 38 -1.23 -13.58 4.61
N ILE A 39 -2.23 -12.72 4.52
CA ILE A 39 -2.93 -12.22 5.72
C ILE A 39 -3.68 -13.35 6.41
N LYS A 40 -3.44 -13.47 7.72
CA LYS A 40 -4.08 -14.44 8.60
C LYS A 40 -5.23 -13.80 9.38
N ALA A 41 -5.04 -12.58 9.89
CA ALA A 41 -6.05 -11.87 10.65
C ALA A 41 -5.85 -10.35 10.58
N TRP A 42 -6.96 -9.62 10.52
CA TRP A 42 -6.95 -8.16 10.48
C TRP A 42 -7.25 -7.56 11.86
N ASN A 43 -6.50 -6.52 12.24
CA ASN A 43 -6.82 -5.62 13.36
C ASN A 43 -6.87 -6.38 14.68
N THR A 44 -5.77 -7.06 15.02
CA THR A 44 -5.69 -7.98 16.15
C THR A 44 -5.53 -7.28 17.50
N GLY A 45 -5.49 -5.94 17.52
CA GLY A 45 -5.64 -5.12 18.73
C GLY A 45 -4.43 -5.09 19.68
N GLU A 46 -3.38 -5.88 19.44
CA GLU A 46 -2.21 -5.97 20.32
C GLU A 46 -0.92 -5.48 19.64
N GLU A 47 -0.15 -4.70 20.39
CA GLU A 47 1.08 -4.03 19.96
C GLU A 47 2.26 -5.01 19.79
N LYS A 48 2.15 -6.22 20.34
CA LYS A 48 3.23 -7.21 20.42
C LYS A 48 2.71 -8.61 20.17
N HIS A 49 3.04 -9.14 19.00
CA HIS A 49 2.95 -10.57 18.72
C HIS A 49 4.37 -11.14 18.69
N ASP A 50 4.62 -12.25 19.39
CA ASP A 50 5.84 -13.07 19.23
C ASP A 50 5.99 -13.66 17.81
N PHE A 51 5.05 -13.32 16.92
CA PHE A 51 4.85 -13.84 15.59
C PHE A 51 4.94 -12.75 14.51
N TYR A 52 4.73 -13.15 13.26
CA TYR A 52 4.75 -12.28 12.10
C TYR A 52 3.55 -11.33 12.10
N SER A 53 3.80 -10.03 12.08
CA SER A 53 2.75 -9.00 12.01
C SER A 53 3.08 -7.88 11.03
N ILE A 54 2.04 -7.28 10.45
CA ILE A 54 2.11 -6.04 9.68
C ILE A 54 1.63 -4.92 10.59
N LEU A 55 2.51 -3.94 10.78
CA LEU A 55 2.19 -2.66 11.39
C LEU A 55 1.70 -1.71 10.32
N GLU A 56 0.39 -1.43 10.31
CA GLU A 56 -0.23 -0.46 9.42
C GLU A 56 -0.38 0.89 10.13
N LYS A 57 0.05 1.97 9.48
CA LYS A 57 -0.17 3.34 9.94
C LYS A 57 -1.04 4.11 8.96
N THR A 58 -1.94 4.92 9.49
CA THR A 58 -2.84 5.78 8.71
C THR A 58 -2.66 7.25 9.09
N ASP A 59 -2.92 8.15 8.15
CA ASP A 59 -2.96 9.59 8.40
C ASP A 59 -4.32 10.07 8.94
N GLU A 60 -4.43 11.37 9.20
CA GLU A 60 -5.66 12.04 9.67
C GLU A 60 -6.81 12.04 8.65
N LYS A 61 -6.60 11.50 7.45
CA LYS A 61 -7.67 11.25 6.48
C LYS A 61 -8.06 9.79 6.45
N GLY A 62 -7.46 8.93 7.28
CA GLY A 62 -7.65 7.48 7.26
C GLY A 62 -6.95 6.80 6.09
N ARG A 63 -5.97 7.45 5.44
CA ARG A 63 -5.21 6.87 4.33
C ARG A 63 -3.98 6.18 4.88
N VAL A 64 -3.69 4.99 4.39
CA VAL A 64 -2.49 4.22 4.75
C VAL A 64 -1.24 5.00 4.37
N VAL A 65 -0.30 5.20 5.29
CA VAL A 65 0.97 5.88 5.03
C VAL A 65 2.18 4.97 5.25
N SER A 66 2.00 3.84 5.94
CA SER A 66 3.05 2.84 6.07
C SER A 66 2.48 1.46 6.34
N LEU A 67 3.11 0.45 5.76
CA LEU A 67 3.00 -0.95 6.13
C LEU A 67 4.40 -1.44 6.49
N GLN A 68 4.60 -1.97 7.69
CA GLN A 68 5.90 -2.51 8.10
C GLN A 68 5.73 -3.95 8.54
N PHE A 69 6.46 -4.85 7.89
CA PHE A 69 6.49 -6.27 8.20
C PHE A 69 7.49 -6.51 9.32
N GLN A 70 7.07 -7.18 10.37
CA GLN A 70 7.88 -7.41 11.55
C GLN A 70 7.68 -8.82 12.11
N LYS A 71 8.66 -9.29 12.86
CA LYS A 71 8.58 -10.49 13.68
C LYS A 71 8.91 -10.09 15.11
N GLY A 72 7.94 -10.09 16.01
CA GLY A 72 8.08 -9.37 17.27
C GLY A 72 8.26 -7.87 17.01
N ASP A 73 9.21 -7.26 17.71
CA ASP A 73 9.50 -5.81 17.65
C ASP A 73 10.52 -5.43 16.55
N THR A 74 10.97 -6.37 15.73
CA THR A 74 12.02 -6.13 14.71
C THR A 74 11.47 -6.20 13.29
N ALA A 75 11.99 -5.33 12.42
CA ALA A 75 11.71 -5.38 10.99
C ALA A 75 12.08 -6.77 10.44
N LEU A 76 11.18 -7.36 9.66
CA LEU A 76 11.42 -8.66 9.06
C LEU A 76 12.41 -8.49 7.90
N CYS A 77 13.56 -9.15 7.95
CA CYS A 77 14.42 -9.34 6.78
C CYS A 77 13.98 -10.61 6.02
N PRO A 78 13.25 -10.51 4.91
CA PRO A 78 12.84 -11.68 4.16
C PRO A 78 14.05 -12.37 3.52
N PHE A 79 13.97 -13.69 3.43
CA PHE A 79 14.93 -14.47 2.66
C PHE A 79 14.79 -14.22 1.15
N LEU A 80 13.58 -13.90 0.71
CA LEU A 80 13.28 -13.56 -0.68
C LEU A 80 13.53 -12.06 -0.88
N CYS A 81 14.59 -11.75 -1.62
CA CYS A 81 15.05 -10.41 -2.02
C CYS A 81 14.00 -9.49 -2.67
N TYR A 82 12.94 -10.04 -3.27
CA TYR A 82 11.87 -9.26 -3.90
C TYR A 82 10.73 -8.93 -2.93
N LEU A 83 10.78 -9.43 -1.69
CA LEU A 83 9.81 -9.07 -0.68
C LEU A 83 10.30 -7.85 0.11
N GLU A 84 9.41 -6.89 0.25
CA GLU A 84 9.59 -5.70 1.04
C GLU A 84 9.51 -5.98 2.55
N SER A 85 10.29 -5.25 3.33
CA SER A 85 10.15 -5.21 4.79
C SER A 85 9.28 -4.04 5.24
N LYS A 86 9.19 -3.01 4.40
CA LYS A 86 8.39 -1.82 4.68
C LYS A 86 7.97 -1.16 3.38
N ILE A 87 6.75 -0.65 3.38
CA ILE A 87 6.20 0.19 2.32
C ILE A 87 5.79 1.51 2.95
N ASN A 88 6.22 2.62 2.36
CA ASN A 88 5.72 3.94 2.70
C ASN A 88 4.84 4.47 1.58
N TYR A 89 3.74 5.09 1.95
CA TYR A 89 2.84 5.74 1.01
C TYR A 89 2.79 7.23 1.28
N SER A 90 2.88 8.02 0.22
CA SER A 90 2.63 9.46 0.27
C SER A 90 1.60 9.86 -0.78
N TYR A 91 0.91 10.96 -0.49
CA TYR A 91 -0.21 11.46 -1.29
C TYR A 91 0.02 12.93 -1.64
N PRO A 92 0.81 13.23 -2.68
CA PRO A 92 1.08 14.61 -3.08
C PRO A 92 -0.20 15.40 -3.40
N ASN A 93 -1.25 14.70 -3.86
CA ASN A 93 -2.58 15.22 -4.12
C ASN A 93 -3.60 14.06 -4.11
N ASP A 94 -4.89 14.35 -4.31
CA ASP A 94 -5.96 13.35 -4.26
C ASP A 94 -5.97 12.36 -5.46
N SER A 95 -5.16 12.62 -6.48
CA SER A 95 -5.04 11.80 -7.70
C SER A 95 -3.69 11.10 -7.84
N THR A 96 -2.81 11.20 -6.83
CA THR A 96 -1.46 10.63 -6.92
C THR A 96 -1.12 9.89 -5.64
N ILE A 97 -0.66 8.65 -5.79
CA ILE A 97 -0.12 7.83 -4.71
C ILE A 97 1.32 7.49 -5.08
N VAL A 98 2.23 7.70 -4.15
CA VAL A 98 3.62 7.27 -4.30
C VAL A 98 3.87 6.20 -3.26
N ALA A 99 4.22 5.00 -3.71
CA ALA A 99 4.64 3.88 -2.86
C ALA A 99 6.16 3.74 -2.93
N GLU A 100 6.83 3.63 -1.79
CA GLU A 100 8.26 3.38 -1.67
C GLU A 100 8.47 2.06 -0.93
N PHE A 101 9.17 1.12 -1.57
CA PHE A 101 9.43 -0.23 -1.09
C PHE A 101 10.85 -0.29 -0.53
N LEU A 102 10.95 -0.71 0.73
CA LEU A 102 12.17 -0.66 1.53
C LEU A 102 12.53 -2.04 2.08
N ASN A 103 13.83 -2.29 2.17
CA ASN A 103 14.37 -3.47 2.84
C ASN A 103 14.33 -3.33 4.38
N CYS A 104 14.84 -4.33 5.09
CA CYS A 104 14.75 -4.36 6.56
C CYS A 104 15.63 -3.32 7.27
N ASP A 105 16.63 -2.77 6.57
CA ASP A 105 17.44 -1.64 7.04
C ASP A 105 16.78 -0.28 6.75
N GLY A 106 15.58 -0.29 6.16
CA GLY A 106 14.86 0.92 5.75
C GLY A 106 15.45 1.62 4.53
N GLN A 107 16.34 0.95 3.79
CA GLN A 107 16.90 1.44 2.54
C GLN A 107 16.00 1.05 1.36
N PRO A 108 16.04 1.80 0.23
CA PRO A 108 15.37 1.41 -1.00
C PRO A 108 15.68 -0.04 -1.39
N MET A 109 14.68 -0.78 -1.88
CA MET A 109 14.92 -2.11 -2.44
C MET A 109 15.89 -2.05 -3.63
N GLU A 110 16.85 -2.96 -3.65
CA GLU A 110 17.82 -3.07 -4.74
C GLU A 110 17.22 -3.84 -5.91
N TYR A 111 17.40 -3.29 -7.11
CA TYR A 111 17.03 -3.94 -8.36
C TYR A 111 17.73 -5.28 -8.47
N TRP A 112 19.04 -5.35 -8.27
CA TRP A 112 19.74 -6.64 -8.28
C TRP A 112 19.68 -7.30 -6.89
N PRO A 113 19.48 -8.63 -6.78
CA PRO A 113 19.38 -9.62 -7.84
C PRO A 113 17.98 -9.91 -8.39
N CYS A 114 16.96 -9.17 -7.99
CA CYS A 114 15.56 -9.65 -8.08
C CYS A 114 14.62 -8.73 -8.86
N GLU A 115 15.20 -7.85 -9.66
CA GLU A 115 14.55 -6.83 -10.47
C GLU A 115 13.56 -5.97 -9.67
N ALA A 116 13.85 -5.76 -8.37
CA ALA A 116 12.90 -5.14 -7.45
C ALA A 116 12.72 -3.65 -7.74
N VAL A 117 11.45 -3.22 -7.71
CA VAL A 117 11.07 -1.82 -7.81
C VAL A 117 11.16 -1.20 -6.42
N TRP A 118 11.87 -0.08 -6.26
CA TRP A 118 11.92 0.61 -4.97
C TRP A 118 10.87 1.70 -4.85
N LYS A 119 10.32 2.20 -5.97
CA LYS A 119 9.31 3.26 -5.94
C LYS A 119 8.35 3.17 -7.11
N VAL A 120 7.06 3.32 -6.82
CA VAL A 120 6.00 3.40 -7.84
C VAL A 120 5.14 4.62 -7.61
N THR A 121 4.88 5.39 -8.66
CA THR A 121 3.88 6.46 -8.66
C THR A 121 2.65 6.00 -9.42
N TYR A 122 1.49 6.01 -8.76
CA TYR A 122 0.20 5.70 -9.35
C TYR A 122 -0.58 6.99 -9.56
N VAL A 123 -1.18 7.14 -10.74
CA VAL A 123 -2.11 8.23 -11.05
C VAL A 123 -3.53 7.68 -11.07
N LEU A 124 -4.43 8.34 -10.34
CA LEU A 124 -5.83 7.98 -10.24
C LEU A 124 -6.71 8.99 -10.98
N ASN A 125 -7.81 8.51 -11.55
CA ASN A 125 -8.89 9.42 -11.95
C ASN A 125 -9.76 9.83 -10.75
N LYS A 126 -10.73 10.72 -10.99
CA LYS A 126 -11.65 11.24 -9.95
C LYS A 126 -12.49 10.16 -9.25
N LYS A 127 -12.59 8.95 -9.80
CA LYS A 127 -13.30 7.80 -9.22
C LYS A 127 -12.38 6.88 -8.42
N GLY A 128 -11.10 7.23 -8.26
CA GLY A 128 -10.10 6.41 -7.57
C GLY A 128 -9.57 5.23 -8.40
N ILE A 129 -9.81 5.23 -9.71
CA ILE A 129 -9.31 4.19 -10.62
C ILE A 129 -7.91 4.54 -11.08
N ILE A 130 -6.99 3.57 -11.03
CA ILE A 130 -5.62 3.69 -11.53
C ILE A 130 -5.67 3.82 -13.05
N VAL A 131 -5.14 4.92 -13.57
CA VAL A 131 -5.03 5.19 -15.02
C VAL A 131 -3.61 5.01 -15.54
N SER A 132 -2.60 5.22 -14.68
CA SER A 132 -1.21 4.94 -15.02
C SER A 132 -0.40 4.60 -13.78
N LYS A 133 0.71 3.88 -13.99
CA LYS A 133 1.75 3.64 -12.99
C LYS A 133 3.11 3.94 -13.58
N LYS A 134 4.05 4.36 -12.74
CA LYS A 134 5.43 4.64 -13.11
C LYS A 134 6.35 4.03 -12.08
N SER A 135 7.17 3.09 -12.51
CA SER A 135 8.13 2.36 -11.66
C SER A 135 9.52 3.00 -11.72
N GLN A 136 10.20 2.98 -10.59
CA GLN A 136 11.59 3.41 -10.43
C GLN A 136 12.41 2.32 -9.75
N TYR A 137 13.63 2.15 -10.25
CA TYR A 137 14.59 1.13 -9.83
C TYR A 137 15.82 1.77 -9.20
N PHE A 138 16.43 1.08 -8.25
CA PHE A 138 17.59 1.55 -7.48
C PHE A 138 18.67 0.47 -7.48
N SER A 139 19.95 0.85 -7.50
CA SER A 139 21.06 -0.08 -7.35
C SER A 139 22.22 0.62 -6.66
N ASP A 140 22.81 -0.04 -5.66
CA ASP A 140 23.99 0.48 -4.98
C ASP A 140 25.18 0.48 -5.96
N GLN A 141 25.85 1.64 -6.04
CA GLN A 141 27.07 1.84 -6.82
C GLN A 141 28.16 0.82 -6.46
N ARG A 142 28.25 0.37 -5.20
CA ARG A 142 29.23 -0.63 -4.76
C ARG A 142 29.07 -1.97 -5.47
N PHE A 143 27.84 -2.38 -5.80
CA PHE A 143 27.59 -3.60 -6.55
C PHE A 143 28.12 -3.48 -8.00
N LEU A 144 27.92 -2.32 -8.62
CA LEU A 144 28.40 -2.03 -9.97
C LEU A 144 29.93 -2.12 -10.03
N GLU A 145 30.60 -1.54 -9.03
CA GLU A 145 32.07 -1.52 -8.90
C GLU A 145 32.65 -2.93 -8.67
N LEU A 146 32.03 -3.76 -7.82
CA LEU A 146 32.53 -5.10 -7.48
C LEU A 146 32.44 -6.11 -8.63
N ASN A 147 31.57 -5.89 -9.61
CA ASN A 147 31.34 -6.81 -10.71
C ASN A 147 32.06 -6.41 -12.01
N ASN A 148 32.93 -5.39 -11.98
CA ASN A 148 33.61 -4.84 -13.16
C ASN A 148 32.65 -4.54 -14.32
N LEU A 149 31.39 -4.21 -13.99
CA LEU A 149 30.42 -3.83 -15.00
C LEU A 149 30.80 -2.42 -15.47
N SER A 150 31.08 -2.25 -16.76
CA SER A 150 31.41 -0.92 -17.31
C SER A 150 30.17 -0.04 -17.28
N ASP A 151 30.32 1.28 -17.07
CA ASP A 151 29.21 2.24 -17.13
C ASP A 151 28.37 2.09 -18.40
N SER A 152 28.97 1.67 -19.52
CA SER A 152 28.25 1.36 -20.77
C SER A 152 27.47 0.04 -20.75
N SER A 153 28.00 -1.02 -20.13
CA SER A 153 27.30 -2.31 -19.99
C SER A 153 26.18 -2.23 -18.96
N ILE A 154 26.35 -1.38 -17.93
CA ILE A 154 25.32 -0.97 -16.98
C ILE A 154 24.34 -0.02 -17.67
N ALA A 155 24.74 0.95 -18.48
CA ALA A 155 23.78 1.80 -19.20
C ALA A 155 22.93 1.00 -20.20
N GLU A 156 23.47 -0.04 -20.83
CA GLU A 156 22.73 -0.94 -21.74
C GLU A 156 21.85 -1.97 -21.01
N MET A 157 22.31 -2.57 -19.92
CA MET A 157 21.45 -3.47 -19.11
C MET A 157 20.44 -2.72 -18.25
N MET A 158 20.70 -1.43 -17.99
CA MET A 158 20.22 -0.79 -16.79
C MET A 158 19.84 0.70 -16.99
N MET A 159 20.04 1.44 -18.10
CA MET A 159 19.59 2.86 -18.25
C MET A 159 19.74 3.74 -16.96
N LEU A 160 20.75 3.44 -16.13
CA LEU A 160 20.78 3.72 -14.70
C LEU A 160 21.82 4.78 -14.39
N ASN A 161 21.44 6.01 -14.65
CA ASN A 161 21.92 7.11 -13.81
C ASN A 161 20.68 7.63 -13.05
N ASP A 162 20.69 7.41 -11.74
CA ASP A 162 19.83 7.97 -10.68
C ASP A 162 18.32 7.67 -10.64
N SER A 163 17.73 7.02 -11.64
CA SER A 163 16.46 6.27 -11.55
C SER A 163 15.97 6.02 -12.97
N ILE A 164 15.78 4.75 -13.36
CA ILE A 164 14.99 4.50 -14.57
C ILE A 164 13.55 4.81 -14.20
N ILE A 165 13.02 5.88 -14.78
CA ILE A 165 11.59 6.08 -14.86
C ILE A 165 11.14 5.23 -16.05
N LEU A 166 10.61 4.04 -15.78
CA LEU A 166 9.81 3.35 -16.80
C LEU A 166 8.43 3.99 -16.79
N ASP A 167 8.28 5.02 -17.60
CA ASP A 167 6.97 5.58 -17.94
C ASP A 167 6.35 4.65 -18.97
N THR A 168 5.54 3.73 -18.48
CA THR A 168 4.67 2.95 -19.33
C THR A 168 3.29 3.15 -18.75
N GLU A 169 2.34 3.59 -19.58
CA GLU A 169 0.92 3.61 -19.22
C GLU A 169 0.40 2.17 -19.17
N VAL A 170 0.98 1.37 -18.28
CA VAL A 170 0.56 0.01 -17.98
C VAL A 170 -0.60 0.15 -17.04
N GLN A 171 -1.76 -0.34 -17.47
CA GLN A 171 -2.86 -0.49 -16.55
C GLN A 171 -2.41 -1.44 -15.43
N SER A 172 -2.49 -0.94 -14.20
CA SER A 172 -2.30 -1.76 -13.01
C SER A 172 -3.67 -2.07 -12.45
N ASP A 173 -3.89 -3.34 -12.13
CA ASP A 173 -5.15 -3.76 -11.54
C ASP A 173 -5.23 -3.37 -10.05
N TRP A 174 -4.10 -3.15 -9.39
CA TRP A 174 -4.00 -2.63 -8.02
C TRP A 174 -2.62 -1.99 -7.74
N ILE A 175 -2.43 -1.49 -6.52
CA ILE A 175 -1.18 -0.96 -5.98
C ILE A 175 -0.50 -2.09 -5.20
N SER A 176 0.70 -2.48 -5.59
CA SER A 176 1.45 -3.59 -4.95
C SER A 176 1.65 -3.35 -3.45
N GLY A 177 1.46 -4.39 -2.65
CA GLY A 177 1.51 -4.35 -1.19
C GLY A 177 0.32 -3.63 -0.54
N TYR A 178 -0.48 -2.86 -1.28
CA TYR A 178 -1.67 -2.17 -0.75
C TYR A 178 -2.85 -3.14 -0.53
N GLU A 179 -2.84 -4.29 -1.20
CA GLU A 179 -3.75 -5.40 -0.96
C GLU A 179 -3.67 -5.90 0.50
N LEU A 180 -2.49 -5.74 1.11
CA LEU A 180 -2.19 -6.09 2.50
C LEU A 180 -2.64 -5.03 3.50
N SER A 181 -3.34 -3.99 3.05
CA SER A 181 -3.94 -2.99 3.92
C SER A 181 -5.37 -3.33 4.34
N TYR A 182 -5.72 -3.06 5.60
CA TYR A 182 -7.12 -3.05 6.02
C TYR A 182 -7.81 -1.71 5.69
N PHE A 183 -7.21 -0.57 6.04
CA PHE A 183 -7.87 0.74 6.03
C PHE A 183 -7.76 1.55 4.73
N LYS A 184 -7.13 1.01 3.66
CA LYS A 184 -7.12 1.47 2.26
C LYS A 184 -7.76 2.85 2.00
N MET A 185 -6.97 3.87 1.69
CA MET A 185 -7.37 5.26 1.38
C MET A 185 -8.72 5.72 1.96
N ALA A 186 -8.89 5.67 3.28
CA ALA A 186 -10.14 6.04 3.94
C ALA A 186 -11.34 5.15 3.52
N GLY A 187 -11.13 3.82 3.54
CA GLY A 187 -12.13 2.83 3.13
C GLY A 187 -12.23 2.56 1.62
N LYS A 188 -11.38 3.19 0.79
CA LYS A 188 -11.36 3.03 -0.68
C LYS A 188 -10.16 2.23 -1.14
N PHE A 189 -10.40 1.20 -1.95
CA PHE A 189 -9.33 0.47 -2.62
C PHE A 189 -9.02 1.08 -3.99
N PRO A 190 -7.82 1.62 -4.24
CA PRO A 190 -7.42 2.04 -5.58
C PRO A 190 -7.18 0.80 -6.45
N HIS A 191 -7.84 0.74 -7.59
CA HIS A 191 -7.78 -0.42 -8.47
C HIS A 191 -7.86 -0.01 -9.94
N GLY A 192 -7.42 -0.90 -10.83
CA GLY A 192 -7.54 -0.74 -12.28
C GLY A 192 -8.98 -0.86 -12.75
N LYS A 193 -9.25 -0.43 -13.98
CA LYS A 193 -10.60 -0.45 -14.56
C LYS A 193 -11.18 -1.88 -14.63
N ASP A 194 -10.34 -2.85 -14.93
CA ASP A 194 -10.73 -4.23 -15.18
C ASP A 194 -10.42 -5.16 -13.98
N PHE A 195 -10.14 -4.57 -12.81
CA PHE A 195 -9.82 -5.31 -11.59
C PHE A 195 -10.96 -6.25 -11.16
N ASN A 196 -10.59 -7.49 -10.85
CA ASN A 196 -11.50 -8.52 -10.33
C ASN A 196 -10.79 -9.33 -9.23
N THR A 197 -11.37 -9.32 -8.03
CA THR A 197 -10.84 -10.04 -6.86
C THR A 197 -10.83 -11.56 -7.02
N GLU A 198 -11.64 -12.12 -7.91
CA GLU A 198 -11.67 -13.57 -8.19
C GLU A 198 -10.41 -14.05 -8.95
N ASN A 199 -9.80 -13.19 -9.76
CA ASN A 199 -8.71 -13.57 -10.66
C ASN A 199 -7.32 -13.26 -10.08
N ALA A 200 -7.26 -12.56 -8.95
CA ALA A 200 -6.04 -11.94 -8.43
C ALA A 200 -5.31 -12.78 -7.37
N GLY A 201 -5.74 -14.02 -7.10
CA GLY A 201 -5.02 -14.96 -6.23
C GLY A 201 -4.96 -14.58 -4.75
N PHE A 202 -5.80 -13.65 -4.30
CA PHE A 202 -5.83 -13.18 -2.90
C PHE A 202 -6.24 -14.28 -1.91
N TYR A 203 -5.67 -14.19 -0.71
CA TYR A 203 -6.12 -14.96 0.44
C TYR A 203 -7.54 -14.55 0.84
N VAL A 204 -8.24 -15.48 1.49
CA VAL A 204 -9.66 -15.31 1.86
C VAL A 204 -9.88 -14.02 2.67
N GLU A 205 -9.00 -13.70 3.60
CA GLU A 205 -9.15 -12.50 4.44
C GLU A 205 -8.85 -11.19 3.68
N GLU A 206 -7.89 -11.20 2.75
CA GLU A 206 -7.62 -10.05 1.87
C GLU A 206 -8.81 -9.77 0.96
N LYS A 207 -9.32 -10.84 0.33
CA LYS A 207 -10.46 -10.75 -0.58
C LYS A 207 -11.69 -10.19 0.13
N LYS A 208 -12.01 -10.67 1.33
CA LYS A 208 -13.12 -10.12 2.14
C LYS A 208 -12.96 -8.61 2.39
N ALA A 209 -11.75 -8.17 2.74
CA ALA A 209 -11.47 -6.76 3.00
C ALA A 209 -11.59 -5.91 1.72
N ILE A 210 -11.03 -6.39 0.60
CA ILE A 210 -11.13 -5.70 -0.69
C ILE A 210 -12.60 -5.64 -1.15
N ASP A 211 -13.33 -6.75 -1.10
CA ASP A 211 -14.73 -6.83 -1.51
C ASP A 211 -15.63 -5.90 -0.68
N ALA A 212 -15.34 -5.74 0.61
CA ALA A 212 -16.05 -4.78 1.46
C ALA A 212 -15.84 -3.35 0.95
N CYS A 213 -14.60 -2.94 0.68
CA CYS A 213 -14.29 -1.62 0.12
C CYS A 213 -14.92 -1.38 -1.26
N LEU A 214 -15.04 -2.41 -2.11
CA LEU A 214 -15.59 -2.26 -3.46
C LEU A 214 -17.12 -2.10 -3.48
N LYS A 215 -17.83 -2.64 -2.48
CA LYS A 215 -19.30 -2.62 -2.40
C LYS A 215 -19.88 -1.30 -1.88
N GLU A 216 -19.09 -0.45 -1.24
CA GLU A 216 -19.51 0.85 -0.70
C GLU A 216 -19.65 1.97 -1.77
N LYS A 217 -19.90 1.62 -3.04
CA LYS A 217 -20.04 2.57 -4.16
C LYS A 217 -21.49 2.91 -4.49
#